data_AF-A0A1X4I8N7-F1
#
_entry.id   AF-A0A1X4I8N7-F1
#
_cell.length_a   1.000
_cell.length_b   1.000
_cell.length_c   1.000
_cell.angle_alpha   90.00
_cell.angle_beta   90.00
_cell.angle_gamma   90.00
#
_symmetry.space_group_name_H-M   'P 1'
#
loop_
_entity.id
_entity.type
_entity.pdbx_description
1 polymer ?
#
loop_
_entity_poly.entity_id
_entity_poly.type
_entity_poly.pdbx_seq_one_letter_code
_entity_poly.pdbx_strand_id
1 'polypeptide(L)'
;MQAEPRKSLVGEEYEVEVGPVAHGGHCIARTSEGQVLFVRHALPGERVIAQVTEGEEGARFLRADAVRVLDASKDRIDAPCPFAGPGRCGGCDWQHAKPGAQRRLKGEVVAEQLQRLAGLTPEEAGWDGTVMPAEGDKVPAGQVPAWRTRVQYAVTADGRAGLRRHRSHEVEPIDHCMIAAEGVSELGIEKRSWTGMDSVEAIAATGSQDRQVVLTPKPGARLPLVELDRPVSVMRVDERNGQLHRVHGRPFVRERADGRTHRVAGGGFWQV
;
A
#
# COMPACT_ATOMS: atom_id res chain seq x y z
N MET A 1 -7.08 0.18 41.13
CA MET A 1 -6.58 1.52 40.78
C MET A 1 -6.79 1.69 39.30
N GLN A 2 -7.69 2.57 38.88
CA GLN A 2 -7.79 2.92 37.45
C GLN A 2 -6.54 3.73 37.11
N ALA A 3 -5.74 3.26 36.15
CA ALA A 3 -4.58 4.01 35.68
C ALA A 3 -5.10 5.34 35.09
N GLU A 4 -4.49 6.45 35.47
CA GLU A 4 -4.80 7.74 34.85
C GLU A 4 -4.57 7.64 33.33
N PRO A 5 -5.45 8.24 32.51
CA PRO A 5 -5.30 8.22 31.07
C PRO A 5 -3.99 8.92 30.69
N ARG A 6 -3.14 8.20 29.95
CA ARG A 6 -1.85 8.72 29.49
C ARG A 6 -2.06 9.80 28.44
N LYS A 7 -1.19 10.82 28.43
CA LYS A 7 -1.25 11.89 27.44
C LYS A 7 -0.93 11.32 26.05
N SER A 8 -1.83 11.55 25.09
CA SER A 8 -1.54 11.28 23.67
C SER A 8 -0.38 12.15 23.19
N LEU A 9 0.55 11.56 22.45
CA LEU A 9 1.66 12.28 21.84
C LEU A 9 1.43 12.55 20.34
N VAL A 10 0.26 12.20 19.80
CA VAL A 10 -0.06 12.45 18.39
C VAL A 10 0.06 13.94 18.05
N GLY A 11 0.80 14.25 16.97
CA GLY A 11 1.11 15.61 16.55
C GLY A 11 2.38 16.21 17.15
N GLU A 12 2.95 15.60 18.20
CA GLU A 12 4.25 16.02 18.74
C GLU A 12 5.36 15.74 17.72
N GLU A 13 6.36 16.63 17.65
CA GLU A 13 7.45 16.56 16.68
C GLU A 13 8.81 16.37 17.36
N TYR A 14 9.63 15.51 16.77
CA TYR A 14 10.99 15.24 17.24
C TYR A 14 11.98 15.40 16.09
N GLU A 15 13.05 16.16 16.31
CA GLU A 15 14.22 16.10 15.44
C GLU A 15 15.04 14.86 15.80
N VAL A 16 15.21 13.94 14.86
CA VAL A 16 15.87 12.65 15.10
C VAL A 16 16.79 12.27 13.95
N GLU A 17 17.85 11.55 14.30
CA GLU A 17 18.64 10.78 13.33
C GLU A 17 17.96 9.43 13.09
N VAL A 18 17.81 9.08 11.81
CA VAL A 18 17.11 7.89 11.35
C VAL A 18 18.12 6.76 11.26
N GLY A 19 17.91 5.74 12.08
CA GLY A 19 18.70 4.53 12.12
C GLY A 19 18.26 3.47 11.11
N PRO A 20 18.49 2.18 11.41
CA PRO A 20 18.22 1.08 10.50
C PRO A 20 16.76 0.97 10.06
N VAL A 21 16.56 0.37 8.89
CA VAL A 21 15.23 -0.02 8.40
C VAL A 21 14.62 -1.10 9.30
N ALA A 22 13.30 -1.06 9.42
CA ALA A 22 12.49 -2.10 10.04
C ALA A 22 11.44 -2.62 9.04
N HIS A 23 10.87 -3.79 9.35
CA HIS A 23 9.79 -4.35 8.56
C HIS A 23 8.58 -3.38 8.47
N GLY A 24 7.86 -3.43 7.35
CA GLY A 24 6.66 -2.60 7.13
C GLY A 24 6.97 -1.17 6.64
N GLY A 25 8.12 -0.95 6.03
CA GLY A 25 8.45 0.34 5.40
C GLY A 25 8.90 1.43 6.37
N HIS A 26 9.18 1.07 7.62
CA HIS A 26 9.64 1.97 8.68
C HIS A 26 11.16 2.01 8.75
N CYS A 27 11.69 3.08 9.34
CA CYS A 27 13.03 3.12 9.92
C CYS A 27 12.94 3.40 11.43
N ILE A 28 13.94 2.96 12.18
CA ILE A 28 13.98 3.16 13.63
C ILE A 28 14.74 4.44 13.96
N ALA A 29 14.13 5.30 14.74
CA ALA A 29 14.81 6.45 15.35
C ALA A 29 14.61 6.43 16.87
N ARG A 30 15.36 7.28 17.58
CA ARG A 30 15.21 7.47 19.03
C ARG A 30 15.18 8.94 19.37
N THR A 31 14.31 9.34 20.30
CA THR A 31 14.38 10.69 20.88
C THR A 31 15.64 10.83 21.75
N SER A 32 15.93 12.06 22.19
CA SER A 32 16.97 12.36 23.18
C SER A 32 16.79 11.57 24.49
N GLU A 33 15.56 11.24 24.86
CA GLU A 33 15.19 10.46 26.06
C GLU A 33 15.24 8.94 25.80
N GLY A 34 15.61 8.50 24.59
CA GLY A 34 15.75 7.09 24.24
C GLY A 34 14.47 6.39 23.78
N GLN A 35 13.34 7.11 23.70
CA GLN A 35 12.05 6.61 23.24
C GLN A 35 12.16 6.16 21.77
N VAL A 36 11.71 4.94 21.47
CA VAL A 36 11.75 4.37 20.11
C VAL A 36 10.66 4.97 19.22
N LEU A 37 11.03 5.41 18.02
CA LEU A 37 10.10 5.79 16.95
C LEU A 37 10.22 4.82 15.77
N PHE A 38 9.08 4.35 15.27
CA PHE A 38 8.96 3.74 13.95
C PHE A 38 8.55 4.82 12.96
N VAL A 39 9.52 5.33 12.19
CA VAL A 39 9.37 6.48 11.31
C VAL A 39 9.12 6.01 9.88
N ARG A 40 7.97 6.34 9.28
CA ARG A 40 7.76 6.19 7.83
C ARG A 40 8.28 7.41 7.08
N HIS A 41 8.43 7.27 5.78
CA HIS A 41 8.84 8.34 4.87
C HIS A 41 10.28 8.86 5.11
N ALA A 42 11.08 8.10 5.86
CA ALA A 42 12.48 8.32 6.14
C ALA A 42 13.35 7.17 5.63
N LEU A 43 14.62 7.48 5.34
CA LEU A 43 15.65 6.51 4.98
C LEU A 43 16.76 6.47 6.04
N PRO A 44 17.48 5.35 6.20
CA PRO A 44 18.60 5.28 7.13
C PRO A 44 19.67 6.34 6.84
N GLY A 45 20.21 6.94 7.91
CA GLY A 45 21.22 7.99 7.88
C GLY A 45 20.68 9.40 7.66
N GLU A 46 19.37 9.58 7.57
CA GLU A 46 18.75 10.91 7.45
C GLU A 46 18.57 11.59 8.79
N ARG A 47 18.54 12.92 8.77
CA ARG A 47 18.03 13.72 9.89
C ARG A 47 16.70 14.32 9.51
N VAL A 48 15.68 14.11 10.34
CA VAL A 48 14.28 14.45 10.01
C VAL A 48 13.57 15.08 11.19
N ILE A 49 12.51 15.83 10.89
CA ILE A 49 11.43 16.10 11.85
C ILE A 49 10.40 14.99 11.70
N ALA A 50 10.29 14.16 12.72
CA ALA A 50 9.32 13.08 12.82
C ALA A 50 8.12 13.54 13.64
N GLN A 51 6.94 13.57 13.03
CA GLN A 51 5.68 13.88 13.72
C GLN A 51 4.98 12.59 14.12
N VAL A 52 4.63 12.46 15.40
CA VAL A 52 3.98 11.25 15.95
C VAL A 52 2.57 11.10 15.36
N THR A 53 2.29 9.93 14.83
CA THR A 53 0.99 9.55 14.25
C THR A 53 0.21 8.58 15.14
N GLU A 54 0.88 7.86 16.04
CA GLU A 54 0.26 6.94 17.00
C GLU A 54 1.17 6.76 18.22
N GLY A 55 0.60 6.94 19.41
CA GLY A 55 1.27 6.66 20.68
C GLY A 55 0.94 7.66 21.78
N GLU A 56 1.27 7.29 23.00
CA GLU A 56 1.03 8.04 24.22
C GLU A 56 2.27 8.02 25.11
N GLU A 57 2.30 8.86 26.13
CA GLU A 57 3.39 8.93 27.08
C GLU A 57 3.62 7.59 27.79
N GLY A 58 4.88 7.18 27.91
CA GLY A 58 5.25 5.88 28.50
C GLY A 58 4.90 4.66 27.64
N ALA A 59 4.53 4.86 26.36
CA ALA A 59 4.43 3.77 25.40
C ALA A 59 5.82 3.19 25.08
N ARG A 60 5.91 1.88 24.83
CA ARG A 60 7.19 1.23 24.48
C ARG A 60 7.82 1.79 23.20
N PHE A 61 6.99 2.25 22.27
CA PHE A 61 7.40 2.91 21.04
C PHE A 61 6.28 3.84 20.56
N LEU A 62 6.65 4.79 19.71
CA LEU A 62 5.73 5.65 18.98
C LEU A 62 5.81 5.31 17.49
N ARG A 63 4.74 5.58 16.74
CA ARG A 63 4.81 5.64 15.27
C ARG A 63 4.82 7.08 14.84
N ALA A 64 5.58 7.38 13.79
CA ALA A 64 5.71 8.71 13.27
C ALA A 64 5.87 8.69 11.75
N ASP A 65 5.57 9.83 11.13
CA ASP A 65 5.93 10.11 9.74
C ASP A 65 7.01 11.21 9.74
N ALA A 66 8.03 11.07 8.89
CA ALA A 66 8.96 12.16 8.61
C ALA A 66 8.24 13.25 7.80
N VAL A 67 7.85 14.34 8.46
CA VAL A 67 7.14 15.48 7.85
C VAL A 67 8.09 16.50 7.22
N ARG A 68 9.36 16.49 7.64
CA ARG A 68 10.43 17.30 7.03
C ARG A 68 11.75 16.54 7.07
N VAL A 69 12.48 16.58 5.96
CA VAL A 69 13.83 16.01 5.86
C VAL A 69 14.82 17.17 5.94
N LEU A 70 15.69 17.15 6.95
CA LEU A 70 16.71 18.18 7.19
C LEU A 70 17.98 17.85 6.42
N ASP A 71 18.44 16.59 6.55
CA ASP A 71 19.59 16.05 5.82
C ASP A 71 19.15 14.79 5.08
N ALA A 72 19.07 14.88 3.75
CA ALA A 72 18.58 13.81 2.90
C ALA A 72 19.66 12.77 2.56
N SER A 73 19.27 11.50 2.51
CA SER A 73 20.14 10.43 2.02
C SER A 73 20.40 10.60 0.53
N LYS A 74 21.59 10.18 0.06
CA LYS A 74 21.91 10.10 -1.37
C LYS A 74 20.94 9.19 -2.15
N ASP A 75 20.25 8.30 -1.45
CA ASP A 75 19.28 7.36 -2.02
C ASP A 75 17.86 7.92 -2.06
N ARG A 76 17.62 9.12 -1.51
CA ARG A 76 16.34 9.80 -1.60
C ARG A 76 16.08 10.34 -3.01
N ILE A 77 14.82 10.26 -3.42
CA ILE A 77 14.26 10.96 -4.58
C ILE A 77 12.93 11.57 -4.19
N ASP A 78 12.45 12.52 -4.98
CA ASP A 78 11.06 12.95 -4.88
C ASP A 78 10.13 11.78 -5.23
N ALA A 79 9.10 11.58 -4.41
CA ALA A 79 8.14 10.53 -4.65
C ALA A 79 7.35 10.84 -5.94
N PRO A 80 7.37 9.96 -6.95
CA PRO A 80 6.67 10.21 -8.21
C PRO A 80 5.15 10.27 -8.05
N CYS A 81 4.56 9.51 -7.12
CA CYS A 81 3.14 9.61 -6.82
C CYS A 81 2.85 10.78 -5.86
N PRO A 82 1.96 11.72 -6.23
CA PRO A 82 1.62 12.87 -5.39
C PRO A 82 0.87 12.49 -4.10
N PHE A 83 0.33 11.27 -4.06
CA PHE A 83 -0.39 10.73 -2.90
C PHE A 83 0.51 9.91 -1.96
N ALA A 84 1.79 9.70 -2.31
CA ALA A 84 2.74 8.95 -1.48
C ALA A 84 3.51 9.91 -0.55
N GLY A 85 3.06 10.03 0.70
CA GLY A 85 3.73 10.86 1.70
C GLY A 85 3.01 10.88 3.06
N PRO A 86 3.54 11.67 4.02
CA PRO A 86 2.99 11.80 5.37
C PRO A 86 1.51 12.13 5.38
N GLY A 87 0.73 11.39 6.18
CA GLY A 87 -0.72 11.60 6.31
C GLY A 87 -1.54 11.34 5.04
N ARG A 88 -0.96 10.77 3.97
CA ARG A 88 -1.66 10.48 2.71
C ARG A 88 -1.91 8.99 2.51
N CYS A 89 -2.08 8.57 1.26
CA CYS A 89 -2.36 7.18 0.88
C CYS A 89 -1.38 6.21 1.55
N GLY A 90 -1.93 5.18 2.20
CA GLY A 90 -1.14 4.15 2.88
C GLY A 90 -0.56 3.06 1.98
N GLY A 91 -0.71 3.16 0.66
CA GLY A 91 -0.43 2.05 -0.25
C GLY A 91 1.04 1.83 -0.61
N CYS A 92 1.89 2.87 -0.55
CA CYS A 92 3.29 2.77 -0.96
C CYS A 92 4.24 3.38 0.07
N ASP A 93 5.14 2.57 0.63
CA ASP A 93 5.99 3.03 1.73
C ASP A 93 7.26 3.77 1.27
N TRP A 94 7.87 3.37 0.14
CA TRP A 94 9.23 3.80 -0.23
C TRP A 94 9.36 4.51 -1.59
N GLN A 95 8.30 5.15 -2.08
CA GLN A 95 8.41 5.89 -3.35
C GLN A 95 9.44 7.04 -3.31
N HIS A 96 9.80 7.50 -2.11
CA HIS A 96 10.84 8.49 -1.87
C HIS A 96 12.28 7.90 -1.88
N ALA A 97 12.44 6.61 -2.18
CA ALA A 97 13.73 5.93 -2.26
C ALA A 97 14.01 5.45 -3.69
N LYS A 98 15.27 5.56 -4.15
CA LYS A 98 15.70 4.96 -5.41
C LYS A 98 15.36 3.47 -5.43
N PRO A 99 14.94 2.88 -6.57
CA PRO A 99 14.57 1.47 -6.65
C PRO A 99 15.68 0.51 -6.17
N GLY A 100 16.95 0.85 -6.39
CA GLY A 100 18.09 0.08 -5.86
C GLY A 100 18.16 0.08 -4.33
N ALA A 101 17.92 1.24 -3.70
CA ALA A 101 17.86 1.36 -2.25
C ALA A 101 16.67 0.59 -1.67
N GLN A 102 15.49 0.64 -2.30
CA GLN A 102 14.35 -0.17 -1.87
C GLN A 102 14.68 -1.67 -1.79
N ARG A 103 15.38 -2.22 -2.79
CA ARG A 103 15.78 -3.64 -2.79
C ARG A 103 16.83 -3.94 -1.72
N ARG A 104 17.82 -3.05 -1.54
CA ARG A 104 18.82 -3.16 -0.47
C ARG A 104 18.16 -3.15 0.91
N LEU A 105 17.25 -2.22 1.18
CA LEU A 105 16.52 -2.12 2.44
C LEU A 105 15.65 -3.37 2.71
N LYS A 106 14.96 -3.90 1.68
CA LYS A 106 14.28 -5.20 1.77
C LYS A 106 15.25 -6.32 2.15
N GLY A 107 16.44 -6.34 1.55
CA GLY A 107 17.49 -7.30 1.85
C GLY A 107 17.96 -7.21 3.30
N GLU A 108 18.20 -6.00 3.80
CA GLU A 108 18.57 -5.75 5.20
C GLU A 108 17.50 -6.27 6.18
N VAL A 109 16.21 -6.04 5.88
CA VAL A 109 15.10 -6.58 6.69
C VAL A 109 15.12 -8.10 6.71
N VAL A 110 15.26 -8.77 5.56
CA VAL A 110 15.29 -10.24 5.49
C VAL A 110 16.51 -10.80 6.23
N ALA A 111 17.69 -10.20 6.04
CA ALA A 111 18.90 -10.60 6.72
C ALA A 111 18.77 -10.47 8.26
N GLU A 112 18.18 -9.38 8.74
CA GLU A 112 17.90 -9.21 10.16
C GLU A 112 16.94 -10.29 10.70
N GLN A 113 15.89 -10.64 9.95
CA GLN A 113 14.96 -11.70 10.37
C GLN A 113 15.62 -13.09 10.39
N LEU A 114 16.45 -13.42 9.40
CA LEU A 114 17.23 -14.66 9.40
C LEU A 114 18.12 -14.75 10.65
N GLN A 115 18.83 -13.67 10.95
CA GLN A 115 19.73 -13.64 12.10
C GLN A 115 18.97 -13.72 13.43
N ARG A 116 17.92 -12.90 13.61
CA ARG A 116 17.24 -12.76 14.91
C ARG A 116 16.26 -13.88 15.22
N LEU A 117 15.59 -14.43 14.20
CA LEU A 117 14.55 -15.44 14.39
C LEU A 117 15.07 -16.85 14.13
N ALA A 118 15.89 -17.03 13.10
CA ALA A 118 16.41 -18.35 12.73
C ALA A 118 17.82 -18.62 13.28
N GLY A 119 18.54 -17.58 13.74
CA GLY A 119 19.94 -17.72 14.15
C GLY A 119 20.88 -17.99 12.98
N LEU A 120 20.46 -17.68 11.76
CA LEU A 120 21.20 -17.96 10.52
C LEU A 120 21.73 -16.66 9.91
N THR A 121 22.95 -16.72 9.40
CA THR A 121 23.44 -15.74 8.43
C THR A 121 22.78 -15.97 7.06
N PRO A 122 22.76 -14.95 6.16
CA PRO A 122 22.30 -15.14 4.79
C PRO A 122 23.00 -16.31 4.07
N GLU A 123 24.32 -16.46 4.27
CA GLU A 123 25.13 -17.52 3.66
C GLU A 123 24.70 -18.92 4.13
N GLU A 124 24.49 -19.11 5.43
CA GLU A 124 23.99 -20.38 5.99
C GLU A 124 22.58 -20.72 5.48
N ALA A 125 21.77 -19.70 5.16
CA ALA A 125 20.46 -19.87 4.54
C ALA A 125 20.53 -20.08 3.01
N GLY A 126 21.72 -20.10 2.41
CA GLY A 126 21.92 -20.25 0.97
C GLY A 126 21.47 -19.02 0.16
N TRP A 127 21.48 -17.83 0.76
CA TRP A 127 21.07 -16.58 0.15
C TRP A 127 22.20 -15.54 0.17
N ASP A 128 22.45 -14.90 -0.96
CA ASP A 128 23.54 -13.93 -1.15
C ASP A 128 23.19 -12.50 -0.69
N GLY A 129 22.01 -12.30 -0.11
CA GLY A 129 21.52 -10.97 0.31
C GLY A 129 20.85 -10.18 -0.82
N THR A 130 20.81 -10.70 -2.05
CA THR A 130 20.26 -9.98 -3.20
C THR A 130 18.75 -10.11 -3.25
N VAL A 131 18.07 -8.96 -3.35
CA VAL A 131 16.64 -8.87 -3.68
C VAL A 131 16.52 -8.48 -5.15
N MET A 132 15.86 -9.33 -5.94
CA MET A 132 15.64 -9.09 -7.37
C MET A 132 14.28 -8.41 -7.62
N PRO A 133 14.18 -7.50 -8.61
CA PRO A 133 12.88 -7.08 -9.11
C PRO A 133 12.19 -8.27 -9.80
N ALA A 134 10.86 -8.29 -9.80
CA ALA A 134 10.13 -9.18 -10.69
C ALA A 134 10.40 -8.80 -12.16
N GLU A 135 10.11 -9.73 -13.06
CA GLU A 135 10.22 -9.47 -14.50
C GLU A 135 9.33 -8.28 -14.89
N GLY A 136 9.90 -7.29 -15.59
CA GLY A 136 9.20 -6.04 -15.94
C GLY A 136 9.24 -4.93 -14.89
N ASP A 137 9.56 -5.22 -13.63
CA ASP A 137 9.49 -4.23 -12.53
C ASP A 137 10.78 -3.40 -12.35
N LYS A 138 11.81 -3.67 -13.14
CA LYS A 138 13.08 -2.91 -13.09
C LYS A 138 12.92 -1.57 -13.81
N VAL A 139 12.53 -0.55 -13.06
CA VAL A 139 12.37 0.82 -13.56
C VAL A 139 13.51 1.75 -13.09
N PRO A 140 13.81 2.83 -13.82
CA PRO A 140 14.69 3.92 -13.38
C PRO A 140 14.17 4.64 -12.12
N ALA A 141 15.04 5.45 -11.50
CA ALA A 141 14.61 6.35 -10.43
C ALA A 141 13.56 7.36 -10.93
N GLY A 142 12.56 7.64 -10.10
CA GLY A 142 11.44 8.53 -10.44
C GLY A 142 10.33 7.85 -11.27
N GLN A 143 10.44 6.56 -11.59
CA GLN A 143 9.37 5.78 -12.20
C GLN A 143 8.82 4.74 -11.22
N VAL A 144 7.58 4.32 -11.45
CA VAL A 144 6.87 3.35 -10.62
C VAL A 144 6.43 2.19 -11.51
N PRO A 145 6.74 0.93 -11.15
CA PRO A 145 6.23 -0.21 -11.89
C PRO A 145 4.72 -0.35 -11.66
N ALA A 146 3.97 -0.51 -12.75
CA ALA A 146 2.52 -0.65 -12.76
C ALA A 146 2.10 -2.14 -12.67
N TRP A 147 2.49 -2.81 -11.58
CA TRP A 147 2.32 -4.26 -11.40
C TRP A 147 0.98 -4.66 -10.75
N ARG A 148 0.21 -3.70 -10.24
CA ARG A 148 -0.98 -3.99 -9.43
C ARG A 148 -2.21 -4.27 -10.28
N THR A 149 -2.46 -5.55 -10.52
CA THR A 149 -3.56 -6.10 -11.34
C THR A 149 -4.92 -6.09 -10.64
N ARG A 150 -4.94 -5.84 -9.32
CA ARG A 150 -6.17 -5.73 -8.51
C ARG A 150 -6.08 -4.55 -7.54
N VAL A 151 -7.03 -3.62 -7.67
CA VAL A 151 -7.11 -2.43 -6.82
C VAL A 151 -8.52 -2.30 -6.26
N GLN A 152 -8.62 -2.34 -4.94
CA GLN A 152 -9.86 -2.01 -4.23
C GLN A 152 -9.82 -0.53 -3.84
N TYR A 153 -10.66 0.25 -4.50
CA TYR A 153 -10.89 1.65 -4.19
C TYR A 153 -11.96 1.75 -3.11
N ALA A 154 -11.66 2.49 -2.05
CA ALA A 154 -12.68 2.95 -1.11
C ALA A 154 -13.42 4.15 -1.72
N VAL A 155 -14.69 4.31 -1.37
CA VAL A 155 -15.53 5.38 -1.93
C VAL A 155 -15.91 6.38 -0.85
N THR A 156 -15.67 7.67 -1.11
CA THR A 156 -16.05 8.76 -0.21
C THR A 156 -17.57 8.93 -0.10
N ALA A 157 -18.01 9.80 0.81
CA ALA A 157 -19.44 10.11 0.96
C ALA A 157 -20.06 10.72 -0.32
N ASP A 158 -19.29 11.55 -1.03
CA ASP A 158 -19.64 12.19 -2.31
C ASP A 158 -19.37 11.28 -3.54
N GLY A 159 -18.99 10.03 -3.32
CA GLY A 159 -18.87 9.03 -4.38
C GLY A 159 -17.55 9.03 -5.15
N ARG A 160 -16.50 9.72 -4.69
CA ARG A 160 -15.18 9.69 -5.33
C ARG A 160 -14.42 8.43 -4.91
N ALA A 161 -13.73 7.82 -5.87
CA ALA A 161 -12.83 6.71 -5.60
C ALA A 161 -11.52 7.21 -4.97
N GLY A 162 -11.01 6.44 -4.02
CA GLY A 162 -9.80 6.75 -3.28
C GLY A 162 -9.16 5.53 -2.66
N LEU A 163 -8.06 5.74 -1.96
CA LEU A 163 -7.38 4.73 -1.17
C LEU A 163 -7.36 5.19 0.28
N ARG A 164 -7.34 4.25 1.23
CA ARG A 164 -7.28 4.63 2.65
C ARG A 164 -5.94 5.26 3.00
N ARG A 165 -5.98 6.31 3.81
CA ARG A 165 -4.78 6.85 4.45
C ARG A 165 -4.14 5.80 5.35
N HIS A 166 -2.83 5.91 5.55
CA HIS A 166 -2.09 4.91 6.32
C HIS A 166 -2.70 4.72 7.73
N ARG A 167 -3.02 3.47 8.08
CA ARG A 167 -3.65 3.09 9.37
C ARG A 167 -4.90 3.92 9.73
N SER A 168 -5.67 4.35 8.74
CA SER A 168 -6.90 5.13 8.92
C SER A 168 -8.06 4.55 8.09
N HIS A 169 -9.29 4.89 8.50
CA HIS A 169 -10.50 4.67 7.69
C HIS A 169 -10.81 5.84 6.75
N GLU A 170 -10.09 6.95 6.89
CA GLU A 170 -10.22 8.10 6.02
C GLU A 170 -9.75 7.76 4.60
N VAL A 171 -10.56 8.13 3.62
CA VAL A 171 -10.29 7.91 2.20
C VAL A 171 -9.56 9.13 1.66
N GLU A 172 -8.36 8.91 1.10
CA GLU A 172 -7.63 9.87 0.26
C GLU A 172 -8.12 9.69 -1.19
N PRO A 173 -8.90 10.62 -1.74
CA PRO A 173 -9.37 10.51 -3.11
C PRO A 173 -8.20 10.73 -4.06
N ILE A 174 -8.11 9.89 -5.08
CA ILE A 174 -6.98 9.89 -6.01
C ILE A 174 -7.48 9.96 -7.45
N ASP A 175 -6.69 10.60 -8.30
CA ASP A 175 -7.01 10.68 -9.73
C ASP A 175 -6.41 9.51 -10.53
N HIS A 176 -5.33 8.91 -10.00
CA HIS A 176 -4.65 7.77 -10.61
C HIS A 176 -3.74 7.07 -9.60
N CYS A 177 -3.83 5.75 -9.52
CA CYS A 177 -2.90 4.91 -8.75
C CYS A 177 -1.72 4.46 -9.63
N MET A 178 -0.52 5.03 -9.46
CA MET A 178 0.64 4.74 -10.32
C MET A 178 1.15 3.29 -10.27
N ILE A 179 0.82 2.52 -9.23
CA ILE A 179 1.15 1.09 -9.18
C ILE A 179 0.08 0.23 -9.86
N ALA A 180 -1.10 0.77 -10.20
CA ALA A 180 -2.16 0.03 -10.88
C ALA A 180 -1.72 -0.32 -12.30
N ALA A 181 -1.88 -1.58 -12.66
CA ALA A 181 -1.59 -2.05 -14.01
C ALA A 181 -2.43 -1.29 -15.04
N GLU A 182 -1.91 -1.18 -16.27
CA GLU A 182 -2.58 -0.45 -17.36
C GLU A 182 -4.03 -0.94 -17.53
N GLY A 183 -4.25 -2.26 -17.57
CA GLY A 183 -5.60 -2.82 -17.71
C GLY A 183 -6.58 -2.45 -16.59
N VAL A 184 -6.08 -2.15 -15.38
CA VAL A 184 -6.89 -1.62 -14.27
C VAL A 184 -7.18 -0.14 -14.50
N SER A 185 -6.14 0.64 -14.82
CA SER A 185 -6.25 2.09 -15.06
C SER A 185 -7.21 2.40 -16.21
N GLU A 186 -7.24 1.56 -17.24
CA GLU A 186 -8.16 1.64 -18.38
C GLU A 186 -9.64 1.44 -18.00
N LEU A 187 -9.96 0.91 -16.82
CA LEU A 187 -11.36 0.82 -16.36
C LEU A 187 -11.90 2.18 -15.90
N GLY A 188 -11.02 3.16 -15.64
CA GLY A 188 -11.41 4.53 -15.33
C GLY A 188 -12.19 4.68 -14.03
N ILE A 189 -11.89 3.85 -13.02
CA ILE A 189 -12.61 3.86 -11.74
C ILE A 189 -12.50 5.23 -11.05
N GLU A 190 -11.31 5.81 -11.04
CA GLU A 190 -11.01 7.12 -10.44
C GLU A 190 -11.76 8.28 -11.08
N LYS A 191 -12.17 8.14 -12.34
CA LYS A 191 -12.80 9.20 -13.15
C LYS A 191 -14.33 9.24 -13.01
N ARG A 192 -14.90 8.38 -12.17
CA ARG A 192 -16.34 8.13 -12.08
C ARG A 192 -16.86 8.39 -10.67
N SER A 193 -18.15 8.74 -10.59
CA SER A 193 -18.87 8.77 -9.32
C SER A 193 -19.46 7.40 -9.01
N TRP A 194 -19.21 6.94 -7.78
CA TRP A 194 -19.65 5.67 -7.23
C TRP A 194 -20.62 5.90 -6.06
N THR A 195 -21.50 6.90 -6.19
CA THR A 195 -22.50 7.23 -5.17
C THR A 195 -23.27 5.97 -4.74
N GLY A 196 -23.34 5.75 -3.43
CA GLY A 196 -23.98 4.57 -2.85
C GLY A 196 -23.09 3.34 -2.72
N MET A 197 -21.86 3.33 -3.26
CA MET A 197 -20.89 2.26 -3.03
C MET A 197 -20.03 2.54 -1.80
N ASP A 198 -19.63 1.48 -1.10
CA ASP A 198 -18.61 1.50 -0.04
C ASP A 198 -17.20 1.28 -0.64
N SER A 199 -17.10 0.34 -1.58
CA SER A 199 -15.88 0.09 -2.33
C SER A 199 -16.17 -0.42 -3.74
N VAL A 200 -15.19 -0.21 -4.61
CA VAL A 200 -15.17 -0.69 -5.99
C VAL A 200 -13.81 -1.32 -6.21
N GLU A 201 -13.81 -2.60 -6.56
CA GLU A 201 -12.57 -3.30 -6.87
C GLU A 201 -12.45 -3.57 -8.35
N ALA A 202 -11.35 -3.13 -8.94
CA ALA A 202 -11.02 -3.33 -10.33
C ALA A 202 -9.92 -4.36 -10.49
N ILE A 203 -10.13 -5.28 -11.43
CA ILE A 203 -9.28 -6.42 -11.73
C ILE A 203 -9.01 -6.44 -13.23
N ALA A 204 -7.74 -6.55 -13.59
CA ALA A 204 -7.31 -6.83 -14.96
C ALA A 204 -6.35 -8.01 -14.97
N ALA A 205 -6.70 -9.04 -15.74
CA ALA A 205 -5.87 -10.22 -15.81
C ALA A 205 -4.60 -10.00 -16.62
N THR A 206 -3.49 -10.67 -16.25
CA THR A 206 -2.23 -10.57 -17.01
C THR A 206 -2.17 -11.59 -18.14
N GLY A 207 -2.74 -12.78 -17.92
CA GLY A 207 -2.74 -13.88 -18.89
C GLY A 207 -3.83 -13.81 -19.98
N SER A 208 -4.71 -12.81 -19.92
CA SER A 208 -5.82 -12.64 -20.88
C SER A 208 -6.27 -11.19 -20.96
N GLN A 209 -7.28 -10.91 -21.78
CA GLN A 209 -7.93 -9.59 -21.84
C GLN A 209 -9.12 -9.46 -20.87
N ASP A 210 -9.25 -10.41 -19.94
CA ASP A 210 -10.38 -10.45 -19.01
C ASP A 210 -10.24 -9.32 -17.97
N ARG A 211 -11.29 -8.52 -17.83
CA ARG A 211 -11.43 -7.50 -16.79
C ARG A 211 -12.67 -7.79 -15.95
N GLN A 212 -12.59 -7.50 -14.66
CA GLN A 212 -13.71 -7.64 -13.74
C GLN A 212 -13.76 -6.47 -12.76
N VAL A 213 -14.98 -6.05 -12.42
CA VAL A 213 -15.24 -5.11 -11.32
C VAL A 213 -16.14 -5.77 -10.29
N VAL A 214 -15.78 -5.64 -9.03
CA VAL A 214 -16.57 -6.07 -7.88
C VAL A 214 -17.09 -4.85 -7.15
N LEU A 215 -18.42 -4.73 -7.06
CA LEU A 215 -19.09 -3.63 -6.37
C LEU A 215 -19.51 -4.04 -4.98
N THR A 216 -19.15 -3.23 -3.98
CA THR A 216 -19.66 -3.36 -2.61
C THR A 216 -20.58 -2.18 -2.33
N PRO A 217 -21.91 -2.36 -2.34
CA PRO A 217 -22.85 -1.30 -2.02
C PRO A 217 -22.83 -0.94 -0.53
N LYS A 218 -23.14 0.32 -0.20
CA LYS A 218 -23.53 0.72 1.16
C LYS A 218 -24.89 0.09 1.48
N PRO A 219 -25.19 -0.22 2.75
CA PRO A 219 -26.46 -0.83 3.14
C PRO A 219 -27.68 -0.09 2.57
N GLY A 220 -28.54 -0.81 1.85
CA GLY A 220 -29.76 -0.27 1.24
C GLY A 220 -29.54 0.54 -0.05
N ALA A 221 -28.31 0.65 -0.56
CA ALA A 221 -28.03 1.35 -1.81
C ALA A 221 -28.42 0.50 -3.02
N ARG A 222 -28.89 1.17 -4.08
CA ARG A 222 -29.08 0.54 -5.38
C ARG A 222 -27.76 0.53 -6.13
N LEU A 223 -27.54 -0.52 -6.92
CA LEU A 223 -26.39 -0.56 -7.82
C LEU A 223 -26.51 0.52 -8.89
N PRO A 224 -25.43 1.28 -9.16
CA PRO A 224 -25.40 2.19 -10.29
C PRO A 224 -25.43 1.40 -11.61
N LEU A 225 -25.83 2.08 -12.69
CA LEU A 225 -25.54 1.59 -14.03
C LEU A 225 -24.03 1.63 -14.23
N VAL A 226 -23.41 0.49 -14.50
CA VAL A 226 -21.96 0.38 -14.71
C VAL A 226 -21.68 0.34 -16.20
N GLU A 227 -21.37 1.51 -16.77
CA GLU A 227 -20.78 1.61 -18.11
C GLU A 227 -19.32 1.99 -17.91
N LEU A 228 -18.37 1.10 -18.20
CA LEU A 228 -16.93 1.38 -18.09
C LEU A 228 -16.29 1.49 -19.47
N ASP A 229 -15.09 2.07 -19.52
CA ASP A 229 -14.38 2.39 -20.76
C ASP A 229 -13.94 1.14 -21.54
N ARG A 230 -13.97 -0.03 -20.89
CA ARG A 230 -13.61 -1.34 -21.45
C ARG A 230 -14.67 -2.40 -21.14
N PRO A 231 -14.82 -3.43 -22.00
CA PRO A 231 -15.65 -4.59 -21.68
C PRO A 231 -15.21 -5.25 -20.37
N VAL A 232 -16.16 -5.48 -19.47
CA VAL A 232 -15.89 -5.87 -18.09
C VAL A 232 -16.97 -6.82 -17.58
N SER A 233 -16.56 -7.81 -16.78
CA SER A 233 -17.52 -8.59 -16.00
C SER A 233 -17.84 -7.85 -14.70
N VAL A 234 -19.12 -7.78 -14.33
CA VAL A 234 -19.56 -7.04 -13.14
C VAL A 234 -20.09 -8.02 -12.11
N MET A 235 -19.50 -7.96 -10.91
CA MET A 235 -19.90 -8.70 -9.73
C MET A 235 -20.38 -7.72 -8.66
N ARG A 236 -21.22 -8.19 -7.75
CA ARG A 236 -21.62 -7.45 -6.56
C ARG A 236 -21.44 -8.30 -5.31
N VAL A 237 -21.08 -7.67 -4.20
CA VAL A 237 -21.15 -8.27 -2.86
C VAL A 237 -22.59 -8.16 -2.35
N ASP A 238 -23.17 -9.27 -1.90
CA ASP A 238 -24.49 -9.26 -1.24
C ASP A 238 -24.39 -8.68 0.17
N GLU A 239 -25.30 -7.77 0.49
CA GLU A 239 -25.31 -7.11 1.80
C GLU A 239 -25.61 -8.07 2.96
N ARG A 240 -26.37 -9.16 2.73
CA ARG A 240 -26.85 -10.03 3.81
C ARG A 240 -25.83 -11.11 4.20
N ASN A 241 -25.15 -11.67 3.21
CA ASN A 241 -24.27 -12.82 3.42
C ASN A 241 -22.82 -12.61 2.95
N GLY A 242 -22.51 -11.44 2.35
CA GLY A 242 -21.18 -11.11 1.84
C GLY A 242 -20.75 -11.91 0.61
N GLN A 243 -21.64 -12.71 0.00
CA GLN A 243 -21.30 -13.53 -1.16
C GLN A 243 -21.28 -12.71 -2.45
N LEU A 244 -20.47 -13.16 -3.42
CA LEU A 244 -20.42 -12.54 -4.73
C LEU A 244 -21.54 -13.04 -5.64
N HIS A 245 -22.35 -12.11 -6.14
CA HIS A 245 -23.34 -12.36 -7.18
C HIS A 245 -22.92 -11.75 -8.50
N ARG A 246 -23.13 -12.51 -9.57
CA ARG A 246 -22.90 -12.02 -10.93
C ARG A 246 -24.00 -11.04 -11.31
N VAL A 247 -23.59 -9.84 -11.71
CA VAL A 247 -24.48 -8.86 -12.38
C VAL A 247 -24.39 -9.05 -13.89
N HIS A 248 -23.17 -9.12 -14.44
CA HIS A 248 -22.92 -9.27 -15.88
C HIS A 248 -21.60 -10.01 -16.16
N GLY A 249 -21.49 -10.67 -17.31
CA GLY A 249 -20.23 -11.29 -17.78
C GLY A 249 -19.88 -12.61 -17.09
N ARG A 250 -18.59 -12.86 -16.85
CA ARG A 250 -18.08 -14.09 -16.22
C ARG A 250 -17.80 -13.88 -14.73
N PRO A 251 -18.08 -14.88 -13.88
CA PRO A 251 -17.78 -14.81 -12.45
C PRO A 251 -16.29 -15.04 -12.12
N PHE A 252 -15.44 -15.19 -13.13
CA PHE A 252 -14.01 -15.43 -13.01
C PHE A 252 -13.26 -14.66 -14.11
N VAL A 253 -11.97 -14.42 -13.88
CA VAL A 253 -11.00 -14.05 -14.92
C VAL A 253 -10.10 -15.23 -15.26
N ARG A 254 -9.52 -15.22 -16.45
CA ARG A 254 -8.53 -16.22 -16.85
C ARG A 254 -7.13 -15.68 -16.64
N GLU A 255 -6.40 -16.32 -15.75
CA GLU A 255 -4.99 -16.03 -15.50
C GLU A 255 -4.08 -17.06 -16.12
N ARG A 256 -2.87 -16.64 -16.50
CA ARG A 256 -1.84 -17.53 -17.02
C ARG A 256 -0.60 -17.44 -16.13
N ALA A 257 -0.26 -18.56 -15.51
CA ALA A 257 0.94 -18.70 -14.69
C ALA A 257 1.55 -20.08 -14.96
N ASP A 258 2.88 -20.16 -15.02
CA ASP A 258 3.62 -21.41 -15.22
C ASP A 258 3.08 -22.29 -16.38
N GLY A 259 2.83 -21.64 -17.53
CA GLY A 259 2.31 -22.31 -18.73
C GLY A 259 0.85 -22.80 -18.64
N ARG A 260 0.15 -22.64 -17.52
CA ARG A 260 -1.23 -23.09 -17.29
C ARG A 260 -2.21 -21.92 -17.28
N THR A 261 -3.45 -22.19 -17.69
CA THR A 261 -4.56 -21.23 -17.58
C THR A 261 -5.44 -21.58 -16.39
N HIS A 262 -5.60 -20.63 -15.48
CA HIS A 262 -6.40 -20.75 -14.27
C HIS A 262 -7.68 -19.91 -14.40
N ARG A 263 -8.80 -20.43 -13.89
CA ARG A 263 -10.00 -19.62 -13.67
C ARG A 263 -9.99 -19.15 -12.23
N VAL A 264 -9.84 -17.85 -12.02
CA VAL A 264 -9.74 -17.27 -10.68
C VAL A 264 -10.96 -16.40 -10.41
N ALA A 265 -11.65 -16.66 -9.31
CA ALA A 265 -12.80 -15.88 -8.89
C ALA A 265 -12.33 -14.51 -8.35
N GLY A 266 -13.10 -13.46 -8.61
CA GLY A 266 -12.78 -12.11 -8.11
C GLY A 266 -12.80 -11.96 -6.58
N GLY A 267 -13.50 -12.86 -5.88
CA GLY A 267 -13.65 -12.80 -4.41
C GLY A 267 -12.50 -13.42 -3.62
N GLY A 268 -11.56 -14.09 -4.28
CA GLY A 268 -10.33 -14.56 -3.64
C GLY A 268 -9.22 -13.51 -3.74
N PHE A 269 -8.30 -13.50 -2.79
CA PHE A 269 -7.08 -12.70 -2.93
C PHE A 269 -6.08 -13.43 -3.83
N TRP A 270 -5.63 -12.76 -4.88
CA TRP A 270 -4.54 -13.18 -5.75
C TRP A 270 -3.93 -11.94 -6.39
N GLN A 271 -2.65 -12.04 -6.72
CA GLN A 271 -1.92 -11.03 -7.45
C GLN A 271 -0.85 -11.77 -8.25
N VAL A 272 -0.93 -11.65 -9.57
CA VAL A 272 0.01 -12.25 -10.53
C VAL A 272 0.79 -11.13 -11.18
#